data_AF-A0A7V8AYS3-F1
#
_entry.id   AF-A0A7V8AYS3-F1
#
_cell.length_a   1.000
_cell.length_b   1.000
_cell.length_c   1.000
_cell.angle_alpha   90.00
_cell.angle_beta   90.00
_cell.angle_gamma   90.00
#
_symmetry.space_group_name_H-M   'P 1'
#
loop_
_entity.id
_entity.type
_entity.pdbx_description
1 polymer ?
#
loop_
_entity_poly.entity_id
_entity_poly.type
_entity_poly.pdbx_seq_one_letter_code
_entity_poly.pdbx_strand_id
1 'polypeptide(L)'
;MHSWVNLIRLLPPTVALVIVGAWLTVLHLSIAAMESQNRMLGQLIAIARSGGPPGSPPHAAASDKSAKASGPLDWRKLAGLVLERQKSGGLGDLRTLLHFQQRLQTMTREELVAALDEITALELPANSRSMLEPLLLAPLIDKDPALVLTRFTSRLDELDEAINRQLAMALRAYAQRSPREAVDWLGRQVDSGKFASAALNGRNPTRLQLESALLGALLTADPAATVDRLAALPQDQRAEAIGNAALDQNMQTDLTWYARLVRGQVPASEQAAAFARQVALWVAQGGYASATEFLNAIKLTPEERLACIEQAVTTQIFSTTKKLGTADLDALRDWVNSQAPQETASVTAQVLCTAAMGKRKLDFSQAAQLAIQSSQASGNDDALIGFVECWAARSNKDEARELAEKITDAKRRAATLKRLE
;
A
#
# COMPACT_ATOMS: atom_id res chain seq x y z
N MET A 1 -34.44 6.78 4.64
CA MET A 1 -34.05 5.52 3.95
C MET A 1 -34.31 5.54 2.42
N HIS A 2 -34.15 6.67 1.70
CA HIS A 2 -34.48 6.78 0.26
C HIS A 2 -33.42 7.51 -0.62
N SER A 3 -32.19 7.74 -0.13
CA SER A 3 -31.21 8.56 -0.88
C SER A 3 -29.98 7.82 -1.42
N TRP A 4 -29.68 6.59 -0.97
CA TRP A 4 -28.44 5.89 -1.37
C TRP A 4 -28.62 4.89 -2.52
N VAL A 5 -29.82 4.36 -2.73
CA VAL A 5 -30.11 3.39 -3.80
C VAL A 5 -30.05 4.02 -5.21
N ASN A 6 -30.16 5.35 -5.32
CA ASN A 6 -30.12 6.03 -6.62
C ASN A 6 -28.72 6.41 -7.08
N LEU A 7 -27.72 6.53 -6.20
CA LEU A 7 -26.36 6.90 -6.61
C LEU A 7 -25.63 5.75 -7.32
N ILE A 8 -25.94 4.50 -6.94
CA ILE A 8 -25.35 3.29 -7.54
C ILE A 8 -25.91 3.01 -8.95
N ARG A 9 -27.04 3.61 -9.34
CA ARG A 9 -27.63 3.45 -10.67
C ARG A 9 -27.00 4.34 -11.75
N LEU A 10 -26.14 5.29 -11.39
CA LEU A 10 -25.60 6.30 -12.33
C LEU A 10 -24.12 6.13 -12.69
N LEU A 11 -23.41 5.15 -12.10
CA LEU A 11 -22.04 4.82 -12.48
C LEU A 11 -22.03 3.59 -13.41
N PRO A 12 -21.46 3.69 -14.61
CA PRO A 12 -21.29 2.53 -15.49
C PRO A 12 -20.46 1.45 -14.77
N PRO A 13 -20.85 0.16 -14.84
CA PRO A 13 -20.14 -0.96 -14.18
C PRO A 13 -18.64 -1.03 -14.50
N THR A 14 -18.26 -0.50 -15.66
CA THR A 14 -16.88 -0.38 -16.14
C THR A 14 -16.02 0.57 -15.30
N VAL A 15 -16.58 1.63 -14.70
CA VAL A 15 -15.82 2.59 -13.86
C VAL A 15 -15.53 2.01 -12.48
N ALA A 16 -16.49 1.26 -11.90
CA ALA A 16 -16.29 0.56 -10.64
C ALA A 16 -15.26 -0.59 -10.76
N LEU A 17 -15.25 -1.31 -11.89
CA LEU A 17 -14.28 -2.36 -12.16
C LEU A 17 -12.85 -1.82 -12.40
N VAL A 18 -12.71 -0.63 -13.00
CA VAL A 18 -11.40 0.00 -13.22
C VAL A 18 -10.77 0.51 -11.91
N ILE A 19 -11.58 1.05 -10.99
CA ILE A 19 -11.10 1.52 -9.67
C ILE A 19 -10.68 0.33 -8.78
N VAL A 20 -11.42 -0.78 -8.82
CA VAL A 20 -11.07 -1.99 -8.06
C VAL A 20 -9.88 -2.74 -8.68
N GLY A 21 -9.77 -2.73 -10.02
CA GLY A 21 -8.66 -3.36 -10.76
C GLY A 21 -7.32 -2.68 -10.57
N ALA A 22 -7.27 -1.34 -10.52
CA ALA A 22 -6.03 -0.58 -10.29
C ALA A 22 -5.51 -0.70 -8.84
N TRP A 23 -6.40 -0.92 -7.87
CA TRP A 23 -6.07 -1.15 -6.45
C TRP A 23 -5.50 -2.56 -6.19
N LEU A 24 -5.91 -3.54 -7.02
CA LEU A 24 -5.57 -4.96 -6.89
C LEU A 24 -4.10 -5.27 -7.24
N THR A 25 -3.49 -4.56 -8.18
CA THR A 25 -2.08 -4.74 -8.56
C THR A 25 -1.12 -4.08 -7.56
N VAL A 26 -1.53 -3.00 -6.90
CA VAL A 26 -0.72 -2.26 -5.92
C VAL A 26 -0.56 -3.02 -4.59
N LEU A 27 -1.54 -3.84 -4.20
CA LEU A 27 -1.51 -4.62 -2.95
C LEU A 27 -0.67 -5.91 -3.02
N HIS A 28 -0.58 -6.57 -4.19
CA HIS A 28 0.12 -7.85 -4.30
C HIS A 28 1.67 -7.73 -4.25
N LEU A 29 2.22 -6.54 -4.49
CA LEU A 29 3.67 -6.33 -4.57
C LEU A 29 4.31 -5.88 -3.24
N SER A 30 3.56 -5.22 -2.34
CA SER A 30 4.07 -4.76 -1.04
C SER A 30 4.32 -5.91 -0.05
N ILE A 31 3.51 -6.97 -0.13
CA ILE A 31 3.62 -8.14 0.75
C ILE A 31 4.78 -9.06 0.35
N ALA A 32 5.00 -9.25 -0.96
CA ALA A 32 6.16 -10.03 -1.42
C ALA A 32 7.49 -9.36 -1.00
N ALA A 33 7.54 -8.03 -1.02
CA ALA A 33 8.72 -7.26 -0.61
C ALA A 33 8.94 -7.33 0.91
N MET A 34 7.92 -7.11 1.74
CA MET A 34 8.05 -7.16 3.21
C MET A 34 8.27 -8.57 3.77
N GLU A 35 7.63 -9.60 3.18
CA GLU A 35 7.90 -10.99 3.57
C GLU A 35 9.33 -11.42 3.20
N SER A 36 9.88 -10.92 2.09
CA SER A 36 11.27 -11.21 1.72
C SER A 36 12.27 -10.59 2.70
N GLN A 37 12.00 -9.36 3.16
CA GLN A 37 12.85 -8.66 4.13
C GLN A 37 12.75 -9.27 5.54
N ASN A 38 11.56 -9.65 5.99
CA ASN A 38 11.39 -10.31 7.29
C ASN A 38 11.98 -11.72 7.33
N ARG A 39 11.87 -12.50 6.25
CA ARG A 39 12.56 -13.80 6.15
C ARG A 39 14.08 -13.64 6.17
N MET A 40 14.60 -12.60 5.53
CA MET A 40 16.03 -12.28 5.52
C MET A 40 16.54 -11.89 6.92
N LEU A 41 15.81 -11.04 7.65
CA LEU A 41 16.15 -10.64 9.02
C LEU A 41 16.11 -11.83 10.00
N GLY A 42 15.10 -12.71 9.88
CA GLY A 42 15.03 -13.94 10.68
C GLY A 42 16.22 -14.87 10.45
N GLN A 43 16.72 -14.95 9.22
CA GLN A 43 17.91 -15.73 8.87
C GLN A 43 19.21 -15.09 9.36
N LEU A 44 19.33 -13.76 9.31
CA LEU A 44 20.48 -13.04 9.88
C LEU A 44 20.62 -13.26 11.39
N ILE A 45 19.49 -13.28 12.11
CA ILE A 45 19.46 -13.59 13.55
C ILE A 45 19.87 -15.06 13.80
N ALA A 46 19.46 -15.99 12.95
CA ALA A 46 19.85 -17.40 13.06
C ALA A 46 21.35 -17.62 12.80
N ILE A 47 21.93 -16.93 11.81
CA ILE A 47 23.36 -17.00 11.49
C ILE A 47 24.19 -16.37 12.62
N ALA A 48 23.77 -15.20 13.14
CA ALA A 48 24.43 -14.55 14.27
C ALA A 48 24.40 -15.40 15.55
N ARG A 49 23.34 -16.20 15.75
CA ARG A 49 23.26 -17.16 16.87
C ARG A 49 24.11 -18.41 16.66
N SER A 50 24.45 -18.76 15.42
CA SER A 50 25.30 -19.91 15.09
C SER A 50 26.81 -19.60 15.11
N GLY A 51 27.20 -18.33 15.19
CA GLY A 51 28.59 -17.90 15.37
C GLY A 51 28.88 -17.58 16.85
N GLY A 52 29.56 -18.50 17.55
CA GLY A 52 29.97 -18.33 18.95
C GLY A 52 31.00 -17.21 19.20
N PRO A 53 31.26 -16.86 20.48
CA PRO A 53 31.98 -15.63 20.87
C PRO A 53 33.50 -15.68 20.59
N PRO A 54 34.17 -14.53 20.43
CA PRO A 54 35.53 -14.46 19.91
C PRO A 54 36.58 -14.70 21.00
N GLY A 55 37.42 -15.72 20.81
CA GLY A 55 38.72 -15.81 21.47
C GLY A 55 39.78 -15.05 20.64
N SER A 56 40.54 -14.17 21.29
CA SER A 56 41.75 -13.52 20.75
C SER A 56 42.98 -14.01 21.53
N PRO A 57 44.23 -13.76 21.10
CA PRO A 57 44.89 -13.96 19.79
C PRO A 57 46.23 -14.76 19.97
N PRO A 58 47.15 -14.80 18.98
CA PRO A 58 48.35 -13.99 19.18
C PRO A 58 48.86 -13.25 17.93
N HIS A 59 49.59 -12.18 18.22
CA HIS A 59 50.19 -11.21 17.31
C HIS A 59 51.08 -11.80 16.21
N ALA A 60 50.91 -11.29 14.99
CA ALA A 60 52.01 -11.04 14.07
C ALA A 60 51.76 -9.71 13.36
N ALA A 61 52.72 -8.79 13.49
CA ALA A 61 52.70 -7.48 12.87
C ALA A 61 52.97 -7.59 11.35
N ALA A 62 52.10 -6.99 10.54
CA ALA A 62 52.43 -6.52 9.20
C ALA A 62 51.38 -5.50 8.72
N SER A 63 51.80 -4.23 8.77
CA SER A 63 51.47 -3.10 7.88
C SER A 63 50.12 -3.00 7.15
N ASP A 64 49.45 -1.87 7.38
CA ASP A 64 48.84 -0.99 6.38
C ASP A 64 48.37 -1.63 5.06
N LYS A 65 47.21 -2.30 5.10
CA LYS A 65 46.37 -2.57 3.91
C LYS A 65 44.88 -2.58 4.27
N SER A 66 44.36 -1.51 4.83
CA SER A 66 42.89 -1.31 4.97
C SER A 66 42.28 -0.39 3.92
N ALA A 67 43.03 0.01 2.88
CA ALA A 67 42.54 0.94 1.84
C ALA A 67 42.46 0.39 0.40
N LYS A 68 42.82 -0.87 0.12
CA LYS A 68 42.78 -1.43 -1.24
C LYS A 68 42.45 -2.92 -1.25
N ALA A 69 41.17 -3.26 -1.08
CA ALA A 69 40.65 -4.59 -1.42
C ALA A 69 39.14 -4.53 -1.68
N SER A 70 38.69 -3.76 -2.67
CA SER A 70 37.36 -3.94 -3.25
C SER A 70 37.50 -3.83 -4.77
N GLY A 71 37.69 -4.97 -5.45
CA GLY A 71 37.70 -5.02 -6.91
C GLY A 71 36.33 -4.62 -7.48
N PRO A 72 36.24 -4.13 -8.74
CA PRO A 72 34.97 -3.67 -9.32
C PRO A 72 33.86 -4.72 -9.20
N LEU A 73 32.63 -4.26 -8.96
CA LEU A 73 31.46 -5.13 -8.89
C LEU A 73 31.14 -5.64 -10.30
N ASP A 74 31.06 -6.96 -10.47
CA ASP A 74 30.63 -7.54 -11.74
C ASP A 74 29.10 -7.48 -11.86
N TRP A 75 28.60 -6.37 -12.39
CA TRP A 75 27.17 -6.14 -12.57
C TRP A 75 26.50 -7.15 -13.52
N ARG A 76 27.24 -7.70 -14.50
CA ARG A 76 26.72 -8.74 -15.40
C ARG A 76 26.50 -10.05 -14.64
N LYS A 77 27.47 -10.44 -13.81
CA LYS A 77 27.33 -11.61 -12.93
C LYS A 77 26.19 -11.43 -11.93
N LEU A 78 26.05 -10.25 -11.34
CA LEU A 78 24.95 -9.94 -10.43
C LEU A 78 23.58 -9.97 -11.13
N ALA A 79 23.47 -9.39 -12.32
CA ALA A 79 22.24 -9.49 -13.13
C ALA A 79 21.85 -10.96 -13.41
N GLY A 80 22.83 -11.80 -13.74
CA GLY A 80 22.63 -13.23 -13.94
C GLY A 80 22.12 -13.94 -12.69
N LEU A 81 22.75 -13.68 -11.54
CA LEU A 81 22.36 -14.26 -10.24
C LEU A 81 20.94 -13.84 -9.81
N VAL A 82 20.57 -12.58 -10.01
CA VAL A 82 19.22 -12.08 -9.68
C VAL A 82 18.17 -12.72 -10.59
N LEU A 83 18.46 -12.86 -11.89
CA LEU A 83 17.56 -13.50 -12.86
C LEU A 83 17.37 -14.99 -12.58
N GLU A 84 18.44 -15.70 -12.24
CA GLU A 84 18.40 -17.12 -11.90
C GLU A 84 17.54 -17.39 -10.66
N ARG A 85 17.65 -16.52 -9.64
CA ARG A 85 16.83 -16.59 -8.42
C ARG A 85 15.34 -16.42 -8.71
N GLN A 86 14.99 -15.46 -9.59
CA GLN A 86 13.60 -15.22 -9.95
C GLN A 86 12.99 -16.42 -10.69
N LYS A 87 13.77 -17.09 -11.55
CA LYS A 87 13.32 -18.24 -12.34
C LYS A 87 13.25 -19.54 -11.55
N SER A 88 14.24 -19.79 -10.69
CA SER A 88 14.37 -21.06 -9.97
C SER A 88 13.65 -21.09 -8.63
N GLY A 89 13.33 -19.92 -8.05
CA GLY A 89 12.83 -19.82 -6.67
C GLY A 89 13.81 -20.34 -5.60
N GLY A 90 15.03 -20.72 -6.01
CA GLY A 90 16.06 -21.29 -5.16
C GLY A 90 16.78 -20.24 -4.33
N LEU A 91 17.52 -20.69 -3.31
CA LEU A 91 18.26 -19.81 -2.40
C LEU A 91 19.38 -19.01 -3.11
N GLY A 92 19.86 -19.47 -4.27
CA GLY A 92 21.02 -18.88 -4.95
C GLY A 92 22.27 -18.84 -4.06
N ASP A 93 23.30 -18.13 -4.49
CA ASP A 93 24.46 -17.84 -3.65
C ASP A 93 24.14 -16.69 -2.66
N LEU A 94 23.44 -17.03 -1.57
CA LEU A 94 23.07 -16.10 -0.49
C LEU A 94 24.28 -15.35 0.07
N ARG A 95 25.45 -15.98 0.11
CA ARG A 95 26.67 -15.37 0.65
C ARG A 95 27.15 -14.23 -0.25
N THR A 96 27.14 -14.45 -1.56
CA THR A 96 27.45 -13.39 -2.54
C THR A 96 26.46 -12.22 -2.45
N LEU A 97 25.17 -12.50 -2.24
CA LEU A 97 24.16 -11.45 -2.08
C LEU A 97 24.31 -10.66 -0.77
N LEU A 98 24.65 -11.32 0.33
CA LEU A 98 24.92 -10.65 1.61
C LEU A 98 26.15 -9.74 1.53
N HIS A 99 27.24 -10.23 0.93
CA HIS A 99 28.43 -9.40 0.70
C HIS A 99 28.14 -8.23 -0.22
N PHE A 100 27.34 -8.45 -1.26
CA PHE A 100 26.89 -7.38 -2.15
C PHE A 100 26.08 -6.32 -1.38
N GLN A 101 25.10 -6.71 -0.57
CA GLN A 101 24.30 -5.78 0.22
C GLN A 101 25.15 -5.00 1.23
N GLN A 102 26.06 -5.67 1.95
CA GLN A 102 26.99 -4.99 2.87
C GLN A 102 27.84 -3.96 2.12
N ARG A 103 28.34 -4.33 0.93
CA ARG A 103 29.15 -3.44 0.11
C ARG A 103 28.35 -2.23 -0.35
N LEU A 104 27.12 -2.41 -0.84
CA LEU A 104 26.24 -1.31 -1.24
C LEU A 104 26.01 -0.30 -0.11
N GLN A 105 25.85 -0.77 1.13
CA GLN A 105 25.67 0.11 2.29
C GLN A 105 26.92 0.95 2.59
N THR A 106 28.10 0.39 2.36
CA THR A 106 29.38 1.07 2.59
C THR A 106 29.82 1.99 1.44
N MET A 107 29.21 1.88 0.26
CA MET A 107 29.55 2.72 -0.88
C MET A 107 29.27 4.20 -0.58
N THR A 108 30.20 5.04 -1.03
CA THR A 108 30.06 6.49 -1.04
C THR A 108 29.01 6.92 -2.08
N ARG A 109 28.59 8.18 -1.99
CA ARG A 109 27.68 8.77 -2.99
C ARG A 109 28.27 8.65 -4.39
N GLU A 110 29.54 9.00 -4.54
CA GLU A 110 30.26 9.01 -5.81
C GLU A 110 30.37 7.60 -6.39
N GLU A 111 30.62 6.59 -5.55
CA GLU A 111 30.67 5.18 -5.97
C GLU A 111 29.29 4.66 -6.42
N LEU A 112 28.21 5.04 -5.72
CA LEU A 112 26.85 4.66 -6.12
C LEU A 112 26.44 5.30 -7.45
N VAL A 113 26.85 6.55 -7.68
CA VAL A 113 26.63 7.25 -8.95
C VAL A 113 27.42 6.58 -10.08
N ALA A 114 28.71 6.32 -9.85
CA ALA A 114 29.56 5.65 -10.82
C ALA A 114 29.02 4.24 -11.17
N ALA A 115 28.47 3.52 -10.20
CA ALA A 115 27.82 2.23 -10.42
C ALA A 115 26.55 2.34 -11.29
N LEU A 116 25.73 3.38 -11.10
CA LEU A 116 24.57 3.64 -11.97
C LEU A 116 25.00 4.00 -13.40
N ASP A 117 26.07 4.78 -13.56
CA ASP A 117 26.65 5.09 -14.86
C ASP A 117 27.17 3.82 -15.55
N GLU A 118 27.87 2.95 -14.80
CA GLU A 118 28.38 1.67 -15.29
C GLU A 118 27.26 0.74 -15.76
N ILE A 119 26.20 0.57 -14.96
CA ILE A 119 25.02 -0.23 -15.36
C ILE A 119 24.36 0.30 -16.62
N THR A 120 24.29 1.63 -16.76
CA THR A 120 23.73 2.28 -17.95
C THR A 120 24.60 1.98 -19.17
N ALA A 121 25.92 2.05 -19.03
CA ALA A 121 26.89 1.78 -20.09
C ALA A 121 27.00 0.29 -20.46
N LEU A 122 26.66 -0.63 -19.57
CA LEU A 122 26.81 -2.08 -19.79
C LEU A 122 25.82 -2.68 -20.82
N GLU A 123 24.93 -1.88 -21.41
CA GLU A 123 23.90 -2.28 -22.37
C GLU A 123 23.15 -3.56 -21.95
N LEU A 124 22.87 -3.68 -20.65
CA LEU A 124 22.14 -4.82 -20.11
C LEU A 124 20.71 -4.86 -20.66
N PRO A 125 20.10 -6.05 -20.81
CA PRO A 125 18.67 -6.17 -21.10
C PRO A 125 17.85 -5.34 -20.12
N ALA A 126 16.76 -4.72 -20.59
CA ALA A 126 15.92 -3.84 -19.78
C ALA A 126 15.50 -4.46 -18.44
N ASN A 127 15.16 -5.75 -18.44
CA ASN A 127 14.79 -6.51 -17.23
C ASN A 127 15.94 -6.63 -16.21
N SER A 128 17.18 -6.76 -16.67
CA SER A 128 18.34 -6.78 -15.78
C SER A 128 18.62 -5.41 -15.18
N ARG A 129 18.46 -4.35 -15.98
CA ARG A 129 18.61 -2.97 -15.52
C ARG A 129 17.55 -2.60 -14.48
N SER A 130 16.28 -2.94 -14.73
CA SER A 130 15.17 -2.68 -13.80
C SER A 130 15.29 -3.44 -12.47
N MET A 131 16.16 -4.46 -12.39
CA MET A 131 16.46 -5.15 -11.14
C MET A 131 17.63 -4.55 -10.37
N LEU A 132 18.65 -4.04 -11.08
CA LEU A 132 19.86 -3.52 -10.45
C LEU A 132 19.73 -2.05 -10.04
N GLU A 133 19.08 -1.21 -10.85
CA GLU A 133 18.89 0.22 -10.55
C GLU A 133 18.22 0.43 -9.18
N PRO A 134 17.12 -0.27 -8.84
CA PRO A 134 16.47 -0.09 -7.54
C PRO A 134 17.35 -0.42 -6.32
N LEU A 135 18.34 -1.30 -6.48
CA LEU A 135 19.24 -1.71 -5.39
C LEU A 135 20.25 -0.60 -5.05
N LEU A 136 20.64 0.19 -6.04
CA LEU A 136 21.55 1.34 -5.86
C LEU A 136 20.81 2.61 -5.44
N LEU A 137 19.57 2.75 -5.86
CA LEU A 137 18.77 3.92 -5.55
C LEU A 137 18.46 4.04 -4.06
N ALA A 138 18.12 2.96 -3.36
CA ALA A 138 17.84 3.01 -1.92
C ALA A 138 18.97 3.64 -1.08
N PRO A 139 20.23 3.15 -1.10
CA PRO A 139 21.32 3.79 -0.35
C PRO A 139 21.70 5.18 -0.88
N LEU A 140 21.44 5.47 -2.17
CA LEU A 140 21.69 6.80 -2.72
C LEU A 140 20.64 7.81 -2.25
N ILE A 141 19.37 7.43 -2.12
CA ILE A 141 18.30 8.25 -1.54
C ILE A 141 18.65 8.64 -0.10
N ASP A 142 19.18 7.69 0.68
CA ASP A 142 19.60 7.95 2.06
C ASP A 142 20.80 8.90 2.15
N LYS A 143 21.64 9.00 1.12
CA LYS A 143 22.81 9.89 1.11
C LYS A 143 22.49 11.25 0.50
N ASP A 144 21.94 11.27 -0.71
CA ASP A 144 21.71 12.46 -1.51
C ASP A 144 20.41 12.33 -2.34
N PRO A 145 19.24 12.57 -1.70
CA PRO A 145 17.95 12.40 -2.38
C PRO A 145 17.73 13.43 -3.50
N ALA A 146 18.29 14.63 -3.39
CA ALA A 146 18.20 15.67 -4.41
C ALA A 146 18.92 15.26 -5.70
N LEU A 147 20.08 14.61 -5.59
CA LEU A 147 20.81 14.07 -6.73
C LEU A 147 20.01 13.00 -7.47
N VAL A 148 19.35 12.10 -6.74
CA VAL A 148 18.48 11.06 -7.32
C VAL A 148 17.38 11.71 -8.17
N LEU A 149 16.65 12.66 -7.60
CA LEU A 149 15.56 13.36 -8.29
C LEU A 149 16.06 14.06 -9.55
N THR A 150 17.19 14.78 -9.45
CA THR A 150 17.78 15.50 -10.59
C THR A 150 18.17 14.54 -11.70
N ARG A 151 18.79 13.40 -11.37
CA ARG A 151 19.25 12.42 -12.35
C ARG A 151 18.10 11.76 -13.12
N PHE A 152 16.96 11.54 -12.47
CA PHE A 152 15.80 10.91 -13.10
C PHE A 152 14.79 11.91 -13.68
N THR A 153 15.05 13.21 -13.56
CA THR A 153 14.17 14.28 -14.04
C THR A 153 13.86 14.16 -15.54
N SER A 154 14.83 13.77 -16.36
CA SER A 154 14.64 13.66 -17.81
C SER A 154 13.67 12.55 -18.23
N ARG A 155 13.51 11.51 -17.39
CA ARG A 155 12.79 10.27 -17.70
C ARG A 155 11.45 10.12 -16.98
N LEU A 156 11.01 11.10 -16.18
CA LEU A 156 9.85 11.00 -15.27
C LEU A 156 8.55 10.44 -15.90
N ASP A 157 8.37 10.63 -17.20
CA ASP A 157 7.23 10.18 -18.01
C ASP A 157 7.35 8.74 -18.53
N GLU A 158 8.55 8.17 -18.52
CA GLU A 158 8.88 6.84 -19.07
C GLU A 158 9.22 5.82 -17.98
N LEU A 159 9.18 6.20 -16.70
CA LEU A 159 9.57 5.34 -15.60
C LEU A 159 8.52 4.28 -15.30
N ASP A 160 9.01 3.09 -14.97
CA ASP A 160 8.16 2.06 -14.39
C ASP A 160 7.71 2.44 -12.97
N GLU A 161 6.68 1.72 -12.51
CA GLU A 161 6.08 1.92 -11.19
C GLU A 161 7.07 1.71 -10.03
N ALA A 162 8.09 0.85 -10.19
CA ALA A 162 9.05 0.58 -9.13
C ALA A 162 9.99 1.77 -8.93
N ILE A 163 10.50 2.36 -10.01
CA ILE A 163 11.34 3.55 -9.97
C ILE A 163 10.51 4.76 -9.51
N ASN A 164 9.26 4.92 -9.99
CA ASN A 164 8.38 6.01 -9.54
C ASN A 164 8.19 6.02 -8.01
N ARG A 165 7.97 4.84 -7.41
CA ARG A 165 7.92 4.71 -5.94
C ARG A 165 9.21 5.16 -5.26
N GLN A 166 10.36 4.80 -5.81
CA GLN A 166 11.65 5.22 -5.25
C GLN A 166 11.88 6.72 -5.37
N LEU A 167 11.43 7.35 -6.46
CA LEU A 167 11.48 8.80 -6.57
C LEU A 167 10.54 9.50 -5.58
N ALA A 168 9.37 8.94 -5.31
CA ALA A 168 8.50 9.43 -4.25
C ALA A 168 9.18 9.34 -2.86
N MET A 169 9.89 8.24 -2.58
CA MET A 169 10.72 8.13 -1.37
C MET A 169 11.85 9.16 -1.35
N ALA A 170 12.52 9.37 -2.49
CA ALA A 170 13.57 10.38 -2.63
C ALA A 170 13.04 11.78 -2.35
N LEU A 171 11.89 12.14 -2.91
CA LEU A 171 11.26 13.44 -2.69
C LEU A 171 10.84 13.63 -1.23
N ARG A 172 10.29 12.60 -0.60
CA ARG A 172 9.98 12.64 0.84
C ARG A 172 11.25 12.88 1.66
N ALA A 173 12.32 12.12 1.41
CA ALA A 173 13.59 12.27 2.12
C ALA A 173 14.22 13.65 1.87
N TYR A 174 14.11 14.18 0.65
CA TYR A 174 14.57 15.53 0.34
C TYR A 174 13.75 16.58 1.09
N ALA A 175 12.43 16.46 1.09
CA ALA A 175 11.54 17.36 1.81
C ALA A 175 11.72 17.32 3.33
N GLN A 176 12.11 16.18 3.90
CA GLN A 176 12.47 16.09 5.33
C GLN A 176 13.75 16.87 5.68
N ARG A 177 14.67 17.06 4.73
CA ARG A 177 15.92 17.81 4.93
C ARG A 177 15.77 19.28 4.57
N SER A 178 15.18 19.54 3.41
CA SER A 178 15.03 20.86 2.79
C SER A 178 13.62 21.02 2.21
N PRO A 179 12.59 21.26 3.06
CA PRO A 179 11.19 21.32 2.63
C PRO A 179 10.95 22.27 1.45
N ARG A 180 11.47 23.50 1.52
CA ARG A 180 11.29 24.53 0.50
C ARG A 180 11.91 24.14 -0.84
N GLU A 181 13.13 23.61 -0.82
CA GLU A 181 13.81 23.21 -2.06
C GLU A 181 13.11 22.02 -2.74
N ALA A 182 12.55 21.09 -1.96
CA ALA A 182 11.76 19.99 -2.48
C ALA A 182 10.44 20.47 -3.13
N VAL A 183 9.78 21.45 -2.51
CA VAL A 183 8.60 22.14 -3.09
C VAL A 183 8.98 22.81 -4.40
N ASP A 184 10.08 23.57 -4.42
CA ASP A 184 10.54 24.28 -5.62
C ASP A 184 10.94 23.30 -6.73
N TRP A 185 11.58 22.18 -6.39
CA TRP A 185 11.93 21.15 -7.36
C TRP A 185 10.68 20.56 -8.02
N LEU A 186 9.67 20.15 -7.23
CA LEU A 186 8.46 19.58 -7.79
C LEU A 186 7.66 20.63 -8.58
N GLY A 187 7.63 21.88 -8.11
CA GLY A 187 7.06 23.03 -8.83
C GLY A 187 7.64 23.19 -10.22
N ARG A 188 8.98 23.22 -10.34
CA ARG A 188 9.67 23.31 -11.64
C ARG A 188 9.28 22.16 -12.59
N GLN A 189 9.11 20.94 -12.08
CA GLN A 189 8.71 19.81 -12.92
C GLN A 189 7.26 19.96 -13.41
N VAL A 190 6.36 20.42 -12.56
CA VAL A 190 4.98 20.74 -12.94
C VAL A 190 4.95 21.83 -14.02
N ASP A 191 5.67 22.93 -13.80
CA ASP A 191 5.70 24.07 -14.73
C ASP A 191 6.35 23.73 -16.08
N SER A 192 7.31 22.81 -16.08
CA SER A 192 7.94 22.31 -17.31
C SER A 192 7.04 21.38 -18.14
N GLY A 193 5.84 21.05 -17.65
CA GLY A 193 4.89 20.19 -18.35
C GLY A 193 5.21 18.69 -18.29
N LYS A 194 6.20 18.26 -17.48
CA LYS A 194 6.61 16.85 -17.35
C LYS A 194 5.49 15.91 -16.88
N PHE A 195 4.45 16.46 -16.27
CA PHE A 195 3.29 15.70 -15.79
C PHE A 195 2.03 15.92 -16.63
N ALA A 196 2.14 16.48 -17.83
CA ALA A 196 1.00 16.59 -18.74
C ALA A 196 0.42 15.19 -19.01
N SER A 197 -0.90 15.05 -18.91
CA SER A 197 -1.60 13.79 -19.15
C SER A 197 -2.57 13.93 -20.31
N ALA A 198 -2.55 12.95 -21.22
CA ALA A 198 -3.54 12.84 -22.29
C ALA A 198 -4.86 12.20 -21.81
N ALA A 199 -4.94 11.75 -20.55
CA ALA A 199 -6.17 11.19 -20.01
C ALA A 199 -7.25 12.28 -19.91
N LEU A 200 -8.51 11.90 -20.16
CA LEU A 200 -9.65 12.81 -20.13
C LEU A 200 -9.86 13.50 -18.76
N ASN A 201 -9.38 12.89 -17.69
CA ASN A 201 -9.42 13.42 -16.33
C ASN A 201 -8.19 14.28 -15.98
N GLY A 202 -7.24 14.46 -16.91
CA GLY A 202 -6.00 15.21 -16.70
C GLY A 202 -5.07 14.63 -15.62
N ARG A 203 -5.32 13.39 -15.16
CA ARG A 203 -4.57 12.80 -14.04
C ARG A 203 -3.26 12.21 -14.53
N ASN A 204 -2.20 12.49 -13.79
CA ASN A 204 -0.89 11.86 -13.96
C ASN A 204 -0.55 11.10 -12.66
N PRO A 205 -0.52 9.75 -12.69
CA PRO A 205 -0.26 8.94 -11.50
C PRO A 205 1.09 9.25 -10.85
N THR A 206 2.14 9.45 -11.65
CA THR A 206 3.48 9.80 -11.16
C THR A 206 3.45 11.13 -10.40
N ARG A 207 2.77 12.15 -10.95
CA ARG A 207 2.57 13.42 -10.24
C ARG A 207 1.87 13.19 -8.91
N LEU A 208 0.72 12.51 -8.90
CA LEU A 208 -0.03 12.30 -7.65
C LEU A 208 0.78 11.58 -6.59
N GLN A 209 1.61 10.61 -6.99
CA GLN A 209 2.49 9.90 -6.07
C GLN A 209 3.57 10.81 -5.47
N LEU A 210 4.20 11.68 -6.28
CA LEU A 210 5.16 12.67 -5.82
C LEU A 210 4.51 13.74 -4.92
N GLU A 211 3.32 14.22 -5.28
CA GLU A 211 2.54 15.16 -4.48
C GLU A 211 2.19 14.57 -3.12
N SER A 212 1.71 13.32 -3.07
CA SER A 212 1.38 12.62 -1.82
C SER A 212 2.61 12.46 -0.92
N ALA A 213 3.75 12.12 -1.51
CA ALA A 213 5.01 11.97 -0.77
C ALA A 213 5.51 13.30 -0.18
N LEU A 214 5.43 14.38 -0.97
CA LEU A 214 5.79 15.72 -0.53
C LEU A 214 4.84 16.21 0.57
N LEU A 215 3.52 16.11 0.37
CA LEU A 215 2.52 16.46 1.37
C LEU A 215 2.77 15.71 2.68
N GLY A 216 3.07 14.41 2.61
CA GLY A 216 3.41 13.59 3.77
C GLY A 216 4.60 14.12 4.58
N ALA A 217 5.60 14.71 3.93
CA ALA A 217 6.75 15.32 4.61
C ALA A 217 6.42 16.73 5.13
N LEU A 218 5.70 17.54 4.34
CA LEU A 218 5.35 18.91 4.70
C LEU A 218 4.37 18.98 5.88
N LEU A 219 3.49 18.00 6.04
CA LEU A 219 2.54 17.97 7.17
C LEU A 219 3.24 18.11 8.53
N THR A 220 4.45 17.58 8.66
CA THR A 220 5.28 17.71 9.88
C THR A 220 6.22 18.91 9.81
N ALA A 221 6.85 19.15 8.66
CA ALA A 221 7.93 20.12 8.54
C ALA A 221 7.47 21.57 8.29
N ASP A 222 6.42 21.76 7.50
CA ASP A 222 5.87 23.07 7.12
C ASP A 222 4.35 22.96 6.83
N PRO A 223 3.51 23.09 7.87
CA PRO A 223 2.06 22.99 7.75
C PRO A 223 1.45 24.04 6.80
N ALA A 224 2.04 25.24 6.72
CA ALA A 224 1.57 26.29 5.84
C ALA A 224 1.83 25.92 4.36
N ALA A 225 3.04 25.47 4.05
CA ALA A 225 3.36 24.99 2.70
C ALA A 225 2.50 23.79 2.28
N THR A 226 2.07 22.95 3.23
CA THR A 226 1.12 21.86 2.94
C THR A 226 -0.23 22.38 2.45
N VAL A 227 -0.77 23.42 3.11
CA VAL A 227 -2.05 24.04 2.71
C VAL A 227 -1.96 24.57 1.30
N ASP A 228 -0.92 25.36 1.02
CA ASP A 228 -0.71 25.98 -0.28
C ASP A 228 -0.51 24.92 -1.38
N ARG A 229 0.28 23.88 -1.09
CA ARG A 229 0.54 22.80 -2.05
C ARG A 229 -0.72 22.00 -2.36
N LEU A 230 -1.51 21.67 -1.35
CA LEU A 230 -2.79 20.95 -1.55
C LEU A 230 -3.80 21.81 -2.32
N ALA A 231 -3.85 23.11 -2.05
CA ALA A 231 -4.72 24.05 -2.75
C ALA A 231 -4.34 24.21 -4.23
N ALA A 232 -3.06 24.08 -4.59
CA ALA A 232 -2.58 24.12 -5.96
C ALA A 232 -3.01 22.90 -6.81
N LEU A 233 -3.48 21.82 -6.19
CA LEU A 233 -4.01 20.66 -6.90
C LEU A 233 -5.45 20.86 -7.38
N PRO A 234 -5.83 20.27 -8.53
CA PRO A 234 -7.23 20.15 -8.95
C PRO A 234 -8.10 19.55 -7.83
N GLN A 235 -9.30 20.08 -7.63
CA GLN A 235 -10.15 19.72 -6.48
C GLN A 235 -10.43 18.21 -6.39
N ASP A 236 -10.64 17.55 -7.53
CA ASP A 236 -10.93 16.12 -7.66
C ASP A 236 -9.71 15.20 -7.41
N GLN A 237 -8.54 15.80 -7.18
CA GLN A 237 -7.28 15.10 -6.90
C GLN A 237 -6.83 15.26 -5.44
N ARG A 238 -7.41 16.22 -4.71
CA ARG A 238 -6.95 16.58 -3.35
C ARG A 238 -7.17 15.45 -2.36
N ALA A 239 -8.32 14.79 -2.40
CA ALA A 239 -8.64 13.68 -1.49
C ALA A 239 -7.68 12.51 -1.65
N GLU A 240 -7.30 12.20 -2.89
CA GLU A 240 -6.34 11.16 -3.21
C GLU A 240 -4.93 11.54 -2.73
N ALA A 241 -4.48 12.74 -3.07
CA ALA A 241 -3.14 13.21 -2.71
C ALA A 241 -2.92 13.26 -1.19
N ILE A 242 -3.87 13.82 -0.43
CA ILE A 242 -3.76 13.92 1.02
C ILE A 242 -4.08 12.61 1.75
N GLY A 243 -4.92 11.76 1.17
CA GLY A 243 -5.25 10.44 1.72
C GLY A 243 -4.14 9.41 1.53
N ASN A 244 -3.33 9.56 0.48
CA ASN A 244 -2.16 8.72 0.22
C ASN A 244 -0.86 9.30 0.82
N ALA A 245 -0.92 10.47 1.46
CA ALA A 245 0.22 11.05 2.15
C ALA A 245 0.63 10.16 3.33
N ALA A 246 1.86 9.64 3.30
CA ALA A 246 2.35 8.82 4.40
C ALA A 246 2.55 9.70 5.66
N LEU A 247 1.62 9.64 6.59
CA LEU A 247 1.75 10.29 7.90
C LEU A 247 2.79 9.57 8.74
N ASP A 248 3.56 10.33 9.53
CA ASP A 248 4.48 9.74 10.49
C ASP A 248 3.67 9.08 11.63
N GLN A 249 3.83 7.77 11.78
CA GLN A 249 3.16 6.96 12.80
C GLN A 249 3.71 7.22 14.21
N ASN A 250 4.89 7.82 14.35
CA ASN A 250 5.47 8.18 15.64
C ASN A 250 4.81 9.42 16.29
N MET A 251 3.59 9.77 15.86
CA MET A 251 2.73 10.80 16.47
C MET A 251 3.34 12.20 16.60
N GLN A 252 4.23 12.61 15.68
CA GLN A 252 4.57 14.03 15.56
C GLN A 252 3.56 14.81 14.70
N THR A 253 2.75 14.10 13.90
CA THR A 253 1.69 14.74 13.11
C THR A 253 0.48 15.00 14.01
N ASP A 254 0.09 16.26 14.17
CA ASP A 254 -1.19 16.62 14.80
C ASP A 254 -2.34 16.12 13.92
N LEU A 255 -2.88 14.94 14.25
CA LEU A 255 -4.00 14.33 13.52
C LEU A 255 -5.27 15.19 13.57
N THR A 256 -5.42 16.05 14.59
CA THR A 256 -6.52 17.02 14.65
C THR A 256 -6.30 18.12 13.61
N TRP A 257 -5.06 18.57 13.42
CA TRP A 257 -4.73 19.47 12.32
C TRP A 257 -4.91 18.81 10.95
N TYR A 258 -4.47 17.56 10.76
CA TYR A 258 -4.74 16.81 9.53
C TYR A 258 -6.24 16.75 9.20
N ALA A 259 -7.08 16.42 10.19
CA ALA A 259 -8.53 16.39 10.00
C ALA A 259 -9.12 17.77 9.64
N ARG A 260 -8.59 18.85 10.23
CA ARG A 260 -8.98 20.23 9.84
C ARG A 260 -8.55 20.57 8.42
N LEU A 261 -7.34 20.16 8.02
CA LEU A 261 -6.84 20.36 6.67
C LEU A 261 -7.72 19.66 5.63
N VAL A 262 -8.03 18.38 5.84
CA VAL A 262 -8.93 17.61 4.96
C VAL A 262 -10.27 18.32 4.84
N ARG A 263 -10.88 18.73 5.95
CA ARG A 263 -12.19 19.40 5.93
C ARG A 263 -12.17 20.80 5.30
N GLY A 264 -11.03 21.49 5.36
CA GLY A 264 -10.86 22.82 4.80
C GLY A 264 -10.49 22.84 3.31
N GLN A 265 -9.82 21.81 2.81
CA GLN A 265 -9.24 21.81 1.45
C GLN A 265 -9.82 20.76 0.51
N VAL A 266 -10.41 19.68 1.02
CA VAL A 266 -11.00 18.60 0.24
C VAL A 266 -12.51 18.81 0.09
N PRO A 267 -13.10 18.62 -1.11
CA PRO A 267 -14.55 18.68 -1.30
C PRO A 267 -15.30 17.77 -0.31
N ALA A 268 -16.42 18.25 0.24
CA ALA A 268 -17.17 17.53 1.28
C ALA A 268 -17.54 16.09 0.89
N SER A 269 -17.86 15.85 -0.38
CA SER A 269 -18.17 14.53 -0.93
C SER A 269 -16.99 13.55 -0.94
N GLU A 270 -15.75 14.03 -0.79
CA GLU A 270 -14.54 13.21 -0.87
C GLU A 270 -13.75 13.13 0.45
N GLN A 271 -14.16 13.88 1.49
CA GLN A 271 -13.47 13.90 2.79
C GLN A 271 -13.40 12.50 3.43
N ALA A 272 -14.52 11.77 3.41
CA ALA A 272 -14.57 10.39 3.91
C ALA A 272 -13.58 9.47 3.17
N ALA A 273 -13.40 9.66 1.86
CA ALA A 273 -12.46 8.88 1.06
C ALA A 273 -11.00 9.18 1.38
N ALA A 274 -10.67 10.43 1.74
CA ALA A 274 -9.34 10.82 2.22
C ALA A 274 -9.01 10.13 3.55
N PHE A 275 -9.91 10.19 4.54
CA PHE A 275 -9.73 9.51 5.82
C PHE A 275 -9.66 7.98 5.66
N ALA A 276 -10.48 7.41 4.77
CA ALA A 276 -10.47 5.98 4.48
C ALA A 276 -9.11 5.52 3.91
N ARG A 277 -8.51 6.28 2.98
CA ARG A 277 -7.15 5.97 2.47
C ARG A 277 -6.12 6.02 3.57
N GLN A 278 -6.23 7.00 4.47
CA GLN A 278 -5.32 7.11 5.58
C GLN A 278 -5.38 5.90 6.50
N VAL A 279 -6.58 5.46 6.90
CA VAL A 279 -6.70 4.28 7.77
C VAL A 279 -6.21 3.01 7.09
N ALA A 280 -6.33 2.89 5.76
CA ALA A 280 -5.77 1.77 5.01
C ALA A 280 -4.24 1.64 5.22
N LEU A 281 -3.52 2.76 5.20
CA LEU A 281 -2.08 2.79 5.44
C LEU A 281 -1.71 2.35 6.87
N TRP A 282 -2.53 2.72 7.86
CA TRP A 282 -2.31 2.36 9.27
C TRP A 282 -2.59 0.87 9.50
N VAL A 283 -3.66 0.35 8.92
CA VAL A 283 -3.99 -1.09 8.97
C VAL A 283 -2.90 -1.93 8.30
N ALA A 284 -2.40 -1.49 7.14
CA ALA A 284 -1.37 -2.24 6.42
C ALA A 284 -0.07 -2.40 7.25
N GLN A 285 0.19 -1.51 8.20
CA GLN A 285 1.43 -1.49 9.00
C GLN A 285 1.24 -2.08 10.41
N GLY A 286 0.09 -1.86 11.06
CA GLY A 286 -0.15 -2.31 12.45
C GLY A 286 -1.53 -2.91 12.70
N GLY A 287 -2.26 -3.26 11.64
CA GLY A 287 -3.56 -3.92 11.72
C GLY A 287 -4.66 -3.07 12.38
N TYR A 288 -5.64 -3.74 12.95
CA TYR A 288 -6.80 -3.10 13.56
C TYR A 288 -6.47 -2.25 14.81
N ALA A 289 -5.37 -2.54 15.50
CA ALA A 289 -4.92 -1.74 16.65
C ALA A 289 -4.54 -0.32 16.20
N SER A 290 -3.66 -0.19 15.21
CA SER A 290 -3.28 1.11 14.64
C SER A 290 -4.45 1.84 13.98
N ALA A 291 -5.39 1.10 13.36
CA ALA A 291 -6.62 1.71 12.86
C ALA A 291 -7.43 2.36 13.99
N THR A 292 -7.56 1.67 15.12
CA THR A 292 -8.30 2.15 16.29
C THR A 292 -7.66 3.40 16.88
N GLU A 293 -6.33 3.43 17.00
CA GLU A 293 -5.59 4.62 17.45
C GLU A 293 -5.86 5.82 16.54
N PHE A 294 -5.75 5.64 15.22
CA PHE A 294 -6.07 6.67 14.25
C PHE A 294 -7.52 7.17 14.41
N LEU A 295 -8.50 6.26 14.42
CA LEU A 295 -9.93 6.60 14.53
C LEU A 295 -10.29 7.30 15.84
N ASN A 296 -9.57 7.02 16.94
CA ASN A 296 -9.80 7.65 18.24
C ASN A 296 -9.12 9.02 18.35
N ALA A 297 -8.03 9.24 17.62
CA ALA A 297 -7.31 10.51 17.62
C ALA A 297 -8.05 11.62 16.86
N ILE A 298 -8.97 11.27 15.95
CA ILE A 298 -9.73 12.23 15.14
C ILE A 298 -11.23 12.15 15.40
N LYS A 299 -11.88 13.30 15.53
CA LYS A 299 -13.34 13.37 15.65
C LYS A 299 -13.98 13.19 14.28
N LEU A 300 -14.32 11.95 13.92
CA LEU A 300 -15.04 11.60 12.69
C LEU A 300 -16.56 11.75 12.84
N THR A 301 -17.23 12.11 11.75
CA THR A 301 -18.67 11.93 11.58
C THR A 301 -19.01 10.43 11.45
N PRO A 302 -20.27 10.02 11.65
CA PRO A 302 -20.69 8.63 11.43
C PRO A 302 -20.34 8.12 10.04
N GLU A 303 -20.54 8.96 9.02
CA GLU A 303 -20.27 8.62 7.61
C GLU A 303 -18.77 8.45 7.34
N GLU A 304 -17.93 9.37 7.82
CA GLU A 304 -16.47 9.25 7.70
C GLU A 304 -15.94 8.01 8.45
N ARG A 305 -16.49 7.73 9.64
CA ARG A 305 -16.10 6.57 10.45
C ARG A 305 -16.46 5.26 9.75
N LEU A 306 -17.66 5.15 9.19
CA LEU A 306 -18.07 3.97 8.44
C LEU A 306 -17.18 3.74 7.22
N ALA A 307 -16.90 4.77 6.43
CA ALA A 307 -16.00 4.66 5.28
C ALA A 307 -14.59 4.18 5.69
N CYS A 308 -14.09 4.65 6.83
CA CYS A 308 -12.82 4.16 7.37
C CYS A 308 -12.89 2.69 7.81
N ILE A 309 -13.95 2.28 8.50
CA ILE A 309 -14.14 0.88 8.93
C ILE A 309 -14.16 -0.06 7.72
N GLU A 310 -14.97 0.26 6.71
CA GLU A 310 -15.07 -0.54 5.48
C GLU A 310 -13.71 -0.68 4.78
N GLN A 311 -12.98 0.43 4.68
CA GLN A 311 -11.67 0.44 4.04
C GLN A 311 -10.60 -0.29 4.86
N ALA A 312 -10.62 -0.15 6.19
CA ALA A 312 -9.72 -0.85 7.10
C ALA A 312 -9.87 -2.37 6.97
N VAL A 313 -11.12 -2.85 7.05
CA VAL A 313 -11.43 -4.28 6.94
C VAL A 313 -11.04 -4.82 5.57
N THR A 314 -11.39 -4.09 4.50
CA THR A 314 -11.02 -4.45 3.13
C THR A 314 -9.50 -4.57 3.00
N THR A 315 -8.76 -3.61 3.55
CA THR A 315 -7.28 -3.62 3.48
C THR A 315 -6.69 -4.80 4.26
N GLN A 316 -7.18 -5.07 5.47
CA GLN A 316 -6.67 -6.17 6.30
C GLN A 316 -6.89 -7.54 5.65
N ILE A 317 -8.08 -7.78 5.09
CA ILE A 317 -8.41 -9.08 4.49
C ILE A 317 -7.75 -9.27 3.14
N PHE A 318 -7.82 -8.26 2.28
CA PHE A 318 -7.47 -8.41 0.87
C PHE A 318 -6.02 -8.04 0.54
N SER A 319 -5.26 -7.55 1.51
CA SER A 319 -3.81 -7.41 1.35
C SER A 319 -3.15 -8.78 1.28
N THR A 320 -3.42 -9.68 2.22
CA THR A 320 -2.73 -10.99 2.32
C THR A 320 -3.00 -11.91 1.12
N THR A 321 -2.18 -12.95 0.93
CA THR A 321 -2.48 -14.06 0.00
C THR A 321 -3.27 -15.20 0.67
N LYS A 322 -3.39 -15.17 2.00
CA LYS A 322 -4.13 -16.15 2.81
C LYS A 322 -5.61 -16.15 2.42
N LYS A 323 -6.21 -17.34 2.34
CA LYS A 323 -7.67 -17.49 2.23
C LYS A 323 -8.35 -16.95 3.49
N LEU A 324 -9.54 -16.38 3.32
CA LEU A 324 -10.35 -15.91 4.44
C LEU A 324 -10.90 -17.11 5.22
N GLY A 325 -10.61 -17.21 6.51
CA GLY A 325 -11.17 -18.24 7.39
C GLY A 325 -12.09 -17.69 8.48
N THR A 326 -12.72 -18.58 9.25
CA THR A 326 -13.62 -18.23 10.36
C THR A 326 -12.94 -17.31 11.38
N ALA A 327 -11.72 -17.62 11.80
CA ALA A 327 -10.97 -16.79 12.75
C ALA A 327 -10.70 -15.36 12.24
N ASP A 328 -10.46 -15.19 10.93
CA ASP A 328 -10.27 -13.86 10.33
C ASP A 328 -11.59 -13.08 10.29
N LEU A 329 -12.71 -13.77 10.06
CA LEU A 329 -14.06 -13.19 10.06
C LEU A 329 -14.51 -12.81 11.48
N ASP A 330 -14.20 -13.62 12.48
CA ASP A 330 -14.51 -13.32 13.89
C ASP A 330 -13.70 -12.11 14.37
N ALA A 331 -12.39 -12.06 14.07
CA ALA A 331 -11.55 -10.91 14.40
C ALA A 331 -12.05 -9.61 13.72
N LEU A 332 -12.52 -9.69 12.48
CA LEU A 332 -13.19 -8.57 11.81
C LEU A 332 -14.45 -8.16 12.57
N ARG A 333 -15.34 -9.12 12.87
CA ARG A 333 -16.64 -8.84 13.50
C ARG A 333 -16.45 -8.22 14.87
N ASP A 334 -15.54 -8.74 15.67
CA ASP A 334 -15.19 -8.20 16.99
C ASP A 334 -14.69 -6.76 16.87
N TRP A 335 -13.80 -6.49 15.92
CA TRP A 335 -13.29 -5.14 15.71
C TRP A 335 -14.39 -4.19 15.21
N VAL A 336 -15.16 -4.55 14.18
CA VAL A 336 -16.24 -3.71 13.68
C VAL A 336 -17.29 -3.46 14.76
N ASN A 337 -17.64 -4.47 15.56
CA ASN A 337 -18.57 -4.33 16.67
C ASN A 337 -18.06 -3.35 17.73
N SER A 338 -16.74 -3.29 17.97
CA SER A 338 -16.16 -2.30 18.88
C SER A 338 -16.22 -0.86 18.35
N GLN A 339 -16.30 -0.66 17.02
CA GLN A 339 -16.25 0.65 16.37
C GLN A 339 -17.64 1.17 15.96
N ALA A 340 -18.50 0.29 15.45
CA ALA A 340 -19.84 0.58 14.94
C ALA A 340 -20.72 -0.69 15.04
N PRO A 341 -21.25 -1.02 16.24
CA PRO A 341 -22.03 -2.23 16.48
C PRO A 341 -23.16 -2.46 15.46
N GLN A 342 -23.86 -1.39 15.10
CA GLN A 342 -25.00 -1.41 14.18
C GLN A 342 -24.63 -1.75 12.72
N GLU A 343 -23.36 -1.57 12.34
CA GLU A 343 -22.87 -1.81 10.98
C GLU A 343 -22.22 -3.19 10.81
N THR A 344 -21.99 -3.92 11.92
CA THR A 344 -21.28 -5.20 11.94
C THR A 344 -21.82 -6.18 10.90
N ALA A 345 -23.13 -6.35 10.83
CA ALA A 345 -23.75 -7.29 9.89
C ALA A 345 -23.58 -6.86 8.42
N SER A 346 -23.75 -5.56 8.15
CA SER A 346 -23.62 -5.00 6.80
C SER A 346 -22.18 -5.14 6.28
N VAL A 347 -21.20 -4.74 7.09
CA VAL A 347 -19.77 -4.84 6.74
C VAL A 347 -19.34 -6.30 6.56
N THR A 348 -19.83 -7.20 7.42
CA THR A 348 -19.56 -8.65 7.30
C THR A 348 -20.08 -9.20 5.96
N ALA A 349 -21.32 -8.86 5.59
CA ALA A 349 -21.91 -9.25 4.32
C ALA A 349 -21.11 -8.73 3.12
N GLN A 350 -20.71 -7.45 3.13
CA GLN A 350 -19.94 -6.82 2.06
C GLN A 350 -18.57 -7.49 1.85
N VAL A 351 -17.91 -7.85 2.94
CA VAL A 351 -16.61 -8.53 2.90
C VAL A 351 -16.74 -9.92 2.33
N LEU A 352 -17.72 -10.70 2.77
CA LEU A 352 -17.99 -12.04 2.22
C LEU A 352 -18.34 -11.96 0.73
N CYS A 353 -19.14 -10.97 0.34
CA CYS A 353 -19.47 -10.76 -1.06
C CYS A 353 -18.24 -10.42 -1.91
N THR A 354 -17.34 -9.59 -1.39
CA THR A 354 -16.08 -9.23 -2.05
C THR A 354 -15.10 -10.40 -2.07
N ALA A 355 -15.09 -11.24 -1.04
CA ALA A 355 -14.26 -12.44 -0.94
C ALA A 355 -14.66 -13.50 -1.98
N ALA A 356 -15.96 -13.63 -2.25
CA ALA A 356 -16.53 -14.47 -3.30
C ALA A 356 -16.27 -13.93 -4.72
N MET A 357 -15.85 -12.67 -4.87
CA MET A 357 -15.68 -12.03 -6.17
C MET A 357 -14.60 -12.70 -7.01
N GLY A 358 -14.96 -13.29 -8.15
CA GLY A 358 -13.97 -13.89 -9.06
C GLY A 358 -13.05 -14.91 -8.38
N LYS A 359 -13.52 -15.56 -7.31
CA LYS A 359 -12.74 -16.46 -6.45
C LYS A 359 -11.51 -15.80 -5.80
N ARG A 360 -11.59 -14.50 -5.49
CA ARG A 360 -10.47 -13.70 -4.96
C ARG A 360 -9.90 -14.25 -3.65
N LYS A 361 -10.77 -14.66 -2.73
CA LYS A 361 -10.36 -15.27 -1.44
C LYS A 361 -11.08 -16.57 -1.17
N LEU A 362 -12.34 -16.65 -1.59
CA LEU A 362 -13.25 -17.77 -1.39
C LEU A 362 -14.02 -18.01 -2.68
N ASP A 363 -14.46 -19.24 -2.90
CA ASP A 363 -15.61 -19.46 -3.78
C ASP A 363 -16.93 -19.07 -3.08
N PHE A 364 -18.01 -18.99 -3.86
CA PHE A 364 -19.31 -18.58 -3.33
C PHE A 364 -19.79 -19.53 -2.22
N SER A 365 -19.61 -20.84 -2.38
CA SER A 365 -20.02 -21.85 -1.41
C SER A 365 -19.30 -21.69 -0.06
N GLN A 366 -18.00 -21.39 -0.07
CA GLN A 366 -17.20 -21.13 1.12
C GLN A 366 -17.65 -19.84 1.81
N ALA A 367 -17.89 -18.76 1.05
CA ALA A 367 -18.41 -17.52 1.60
C ALA A 367 -19.82 -17.70 2.20
N ALA A 368 -20.67 -18.50 1.57
CA ALA A 368 -22.00 -18.85 2.06
C ALA A 368 -21.94 -19.63 3.39
N GLN A 369 -21.01 -20.59 3.52
CA GLN A 369 -20.80 -21.32 4.77
C GLN A 369 -20.40 -20.38 5.91
N LEU A 370 -19.49 -19.44 5.65
CA LEU A 370 -19.10 -18.43 6.63
C LEU A 370 -20.26 -17.48 6.99
N ALA A 371 -21.11 -17.10 6.03
CA ALA A 371 -22.30 -16.30 6.29
C ALA A 371 -23.29 -17.02 7.24
N ILE A 372 -23.51 -18.32 7.03
CA ILE A 372 -24.35 -19.15 7.91
C ILE A 372 -23.76 -19.24 9.31
N GLN A 373 -22.45 -19.54 9.41
CA GLN A 373 -21.77 -19.61 10.72
C GLN A 373 -21.88 -18.28 11.48
N SER A 374 -21.73 -17.16 10.77
CA SER A 374 -21.89 -15.83 11.35
C SER A 374 -23.31 -15.57 11.85
N SER A 375 -24.34 -15.98 11.10
CA SER A 375 -25.73 -15.88 11.53
C SER A 375 -25.97 -16.72 12.80
N GLN A 376 -25.54 -17.99 12.78
CA GLN A 376 -25.70 -18.90 13.92
C GLN A 376 -25.00 -18.38 15.19
N ALA A 377 -23.79 -17.84 15.06
CA ALA A 377 -23.03 -17.31 16.18
C ALA A 377 -23.63 -16.01 16.76
N SER A 378 -24.25 -15.17 15.92
CA SER A 378 -24.88 -13.92 16.38
C SER A 378 -26.34 -14.08 16.80
N GLY A 379 -26.99 -15.18 16.42
CA GLY A 379 -28.44 -15.33 16.52
C GLY A 379 -29.22 -14.36 15.63
N ASN A 380 -28.58 -13.78 14.60
CA ASN A 380 -29.17 -12.79 13.71
C ASN A 380 -28.78 -13.05 12.24
N ASP A 381 -29.79 -13.09 11.37
CA ASP A 381 -29.64 -13.34 9.94
C ASP A 381 -29.21 -12.12 9.10
N ASP A 382 -28.97 -10.95 9.70
CA ASP A 382 -28.66 -9.71 8.94
C ASP A 382 -27.47 -9.86 7.98
N ALA A 383 -26.37 -10.49 8.44
CA ALA A 383 -25.20 -10.71 7.59
C ALA A 383 -25.48 -11.75 6.48
N LEU A 384 -26.29 -12.76 6.77
CA LEU A 384 -26.70 -13.77 5.80
C LEU A 384 -27.59 -13.15 4.72
N ILE A 385 -28.57 -12.35 5.11
CA ILE A 385 -29.46 -11.62 4.21
C ILE A 385 -28.65 -10.66 3.34
N GLY A 386 -27.76 -9.87 3.94
CA GLY A 386 -26.89 -8.95 3.19
C GLY A 386 -26.01 -9.68 2.16
N PHE A 387 -25.51 -10.88 2.49
CA PHE A 387 -24.73 -11.69 1.56
C PHE A 387 -25.59 -12.26 0.42
N VAL A 388 -26.80 -12.75 0.71
CA VAL A 388 -27.75 -13.27 -0.29
C VAL A 388 -28.23 -12.18 -1.25
N GLU A 389 -28.36 -10.94 -0.79
CA GLU A 389 -28.80 -9.82 -1.64
C GLU A 389 -27.67 -9.20 -2.48
N CYS A 390 -26.45 -9.65 -2.25
CA CYS A 390 -25.26 -9.07 -2.85
C CYS A 390 -25.09 -9.49 -4.32
N TRP A 391 -24.26 -8.76 -5.05
CA TRP A 391 -24.05 -9.01 -6.47
C TRP A 391 -23.48 -10.42 -6.76
N ALA A 392 -22.63 -10.98 -5.88
CA ALA A 392 -22.08 -12.32 -6.04
C ALA A 392 -23.18 -13.39 -6.02
N ALA A 393 -24.21 -13.20 -5.21
CA ALA A 393 -25.38 -14.09 -5.16
C ALA A 393 -26.23 -14.01 -6.43
N ARG A 394 -26.28 -12.84 -7.10
CA ARG A 394 -26.97 -12.71 -8.40
C ARG A 394 -26.31 -13.54 -9.51
N SER A 395 -25.01 -13.78 -9.40
CA SER A 395 -24.27 -14.67 -10.30
C SER A 395 -24.39 -16.16 -9.94
N ASN A 396 -24.91 -16.49 -8.75
CA ASN A 396 -25.07 -17.85 -8.23
C ASN A 396 -26.52 -18.06 -7.72
N LYS A 397 -27.52 -17.80 -8.59
CA LYS A 397 -28.93 -17.67 -8.17
C LYS A 397 -29.50 -18.88 -7.44
N ASP A 398 -29.21 -20.09 -7.90
CA ASP A 398 -29.78 -21.31 -7.31
C ASP A 398 -29.20 -21.56 -5.91
N GLU A 399 -27.88 -21.44 -5.77
CA GLU A 399 -27.20 -21.50 -4.47
C GLU A 399 -27.66 -20.37 -3.53
N ALA A 400 -27.92 -19.17 -4.06
CA ALA A 400 -28.46 -18.05 -3.27
C ALA A 400 -29.89 -18.30 -2.77
N ARG A 401 -30.74 -19.00 -3.55
CA ARG A 401 -32.09 -19.41 -3.10
C ARG A 401 -32.01 -20.46 -2.00
N GLU A 402 -31.17 -21.47 -2.17
CA GLU A 402 -30.93 -22.48 -1.12
C GLU A 402 -30.39 -21.83 0.17
N LEU A 403 -29.57 -20.79 0.03
CA LEU A 403 -29.05 -20.03 1.15
C LEU A 403 -30.12 -19.19 1.83
N ALA A 404 -31.02 -18.56 1.06
CA ALA A 404 -32.14 -17.78 1.60
C ALA A 404 -33.09 -18.65 2.43
N GLU A 405 -33.28 -19.92 2.08
CA GLU A 405 -34.11 -20.86 2.86
C GLU A 405 -33.59 -21.07 4.30
N LYS A 406 -32.30 -20.82 4.53
CA LYS A 406 -31.65 -20.94 5.85
C LYS A 406 -31.88 -19.73 6.77
N ILE A 407 -32.56 -18.69 6.29
CA ILE A 407 -32.99 -17.55 7.12
C ILE A 407 -34.08 -18.02 8.08
N THR A 408 -33.88 -17.76 9.37
CA THR A 408 -34.74 -18.23 10.46
C THR A 408 -36.08 -17.50 10.49
N ASP A 409 -36.08 -16.19 10.25
CA ASP A 409 -37.31 -15.39 10.19
C ASP A 409 -38.07 -15.62 8.88
N ALA A 410 -39.27 -16.20 8.98
CA ALA A 410 -40.10 -16.55 7.83
C ALA A 410 -40.51 -15.34 6.96
N LYS A 411 -40.75 -14.16 7.57
CA LYS A 411 -41.12 -12.94 6.82
C LYS A 411 -39.91 -12.41 6.05
N ARG A 412 -38.74 -12.37 6.70
CA ARG A 412 -37.49 -11.92 6.08
C ARG A 412 -37.03 -12.89 4.99
N ARG A 413 -37.16 -14.20 5.21
CA ARG A 413 -36.94 -15.23 4.20
C ARG A 413 -37.79 -15.01 2.96
N ALA A 414 -39.11 -14.89 3.13
CA ALA A 414 -40.03 -14.66 2.01
C ALA A 414 -39.70 -13.36 1.23
N ALA A 415 -39.35 -12.28 1.94
CA ALA A 415 -38.94 -11.02 1.32
C ALA A 415 -37.62 -11.16 0.54
N THR A 416 -36.66 -11.92 1.07
CA THR A 416 -35.36 -12.16 0.43
C THR A 416 -35.51 -13.03 -0.82
N LEU A 417 -36.29 -14.11 -0.75
CA LEU A 417 -36.61 -14.98 -1.90
C LEU A 417 -37.27 -14.19 -3.03
N LYS A 418 -38.23 -13.32 -2.71
CA LYS A 418 -38.89 -12.45 -3.70
C LYS A 418 -37.93 -11.48 -4.40
N ARG A 419 -36.81 -11.10 -3.77
CA ARG A 419 -35.77 -10.24 -4.39
C ARG A 419 -34.83 -11.02 -5.32
N LEU A 420 -34.80 -12.35 -5.21
CA LEU A 420 -34.00 -13.25 -6.04
C LEU A 420 -34.74 -13.76 -7.30
N GLU A 421 -36.07 -13.64 -7.31
CA GLU A 421 -36.92 -13.78 -8.50
C GLU A 421 -36.67 -12.63 -9.48
#